data_AF-A0A9D9GWM6-F1
#
_entry.id   AF-A0A9D9GWM6-F1
#
_cell.length_a   1.000
_cell.length_b   1.000
_cell.length_c   1.000
_cell.angle_alpha   90.00
_cell.angle_beta   90.00
_cell.angle_gamma   90.00
#
_symmetry.space_group_name_H-M   'P 1'
#
loop_
_entity.id
_entity.type
_entity.pdbx_description
1 polymer ?
#
loop_
_entity_poly.entity_id
_entity_poly.type
_entity_poly.pdbx_seq_one_letter_code
_entity_poly.pdbx_strand_id
1 'polypeptide(L)'
;MRNKIRMIAYDAILIAIIILFTFVDYLGYINLGVISFTTIHIIVLIGASLFGYKRGMIYGFIFGLSSLLKALSYPGTANYFFINPFVSILPRVLFGFLAGLTFDLFKKYFSQKTFNILVAPASGVLTFIHTLLTMLCLYLFGILDPFKISAALGLTPLIENGEIMTTLISFISIGSVCEIIAAALLTGGIYLIISKNFKIGLVSEGNFKRKNIETNKNVEKPNSMDN
;
A
#
# COMPACT_ATOMS: atom_id res chain seq x y z
N MET A 1 10.02 13.46 26.15
CA MET A 1 9.17 12.26 26.32
C MET A 1 7.78 12.38 25.69
N ARG A 2 7.05 13.51 25.87
CA ARG A 2 5.67 13.69 25.38
C ARG A 2 5.43 13.39 23.88
N ASN A 3 6.36 13.76 22.99
CA ASN A 3 6.22 13.45 21.56
C ASN A 3 6.39 11.95 21.23
N LYS A 4 7.25 11.23 21.96
CA LYS A 4 7.43 9.78 21.77
C LYS A 4 6.17 9.02 22.19
N ILE A 5 5.59 9.38 23.34
CA ILE A 5 4.34 8.79 23.84
C ILE A 5 3.19 9.01 22.83
N ARG A 6 3.05 10.23 22.29
CA ARG A 6 2.04 10.51 21.25
C ARG A 6 2.25 9.68 19.98
N MET A 7 3.49 9.50 19.54
CA MET A 7 3.79 8.68 18.36
C MET A 7 3.41 7.21 18.57
N ILE A 8 3.74 6.65 19.75
CA ILE A 8 3.35 5.29 20.12
C ILE A 8 1.82 5.15 20.13
N ALA A 9 1.10 6.15 20.66
CA ALA A 9 -0.36 6.13 20.65
C ALA A 9 -0.95 6.15 19.23
N TYR A 10 -0.42 6.97 18.31
CA TYR A 10 -0.87 6.96 16.91
C TYR A 10 -0.59 5.63 16.21
N ASP A 11 0.58 5.06 16.43
CA ASP A 11 0.95 3.76 15.85
C ASP A 11 0.03 2.65 16.39
N ALA A 12 -0.25 2.66 17.70
CA ALA A 12 -1.17 1.71 18.33
C ALA A 12 -2.60 1.81 17.78
N ILE A 13 -3.11 3.03 17.59
CA ILE A 13 -4.44 3.25 17.00
C ILE A 13 -4.49 2.71 15.57
N LEU A 14 -3.49 3.01 14.73
CA LEU A 14 -3.45 2.51 13.35
C LEU A 14 -3.37 0.98 13.30
N ILE A 15 -2.53 0.37 14.13
CA ILE A 15 -2.41 -1.09 14.24
C ILE A 15 -3.73 -1.72 14.68
N ALA A 16 -4.40 -1.13 15.68
CA ALA A 16 -5.71 -1.61 16.13
C ALA A 16 -6.75 -1.55 15.02
N ILE A 17 -6.78 -0.48 14.22
CA ILE A 17 -7.70 -0.36 13.07
C ILE A 17 -7.37 -1.40 11.99
N ILE A 18 -6.08 -1.65 11.68
CA ILE A 18 -5.67 -2.68 10.72
C ILE A 18 -6.17 -4.07 11.15
N ILE A 19 -5.98 -4.43 12.41
CA ILE A 19 -6.42 -5.71 12.96
C ILE A 19 -7.95 -5.78 12.92
N LEU A 20 -8.64 -4.73 13.38
CA LEU A 20 -10.11 -4.66 13.36
C LEU A 20 -10.67 -4.86 11.94
N PHE A 21 -10.14 -4.14 10.96
CA PHE A 21 -10.60 -4.27 9.56
C PHE A 21 -10.27 -5.65 9.00
N THR A 22 -9.19 -6.30 9.46
CA THR A 22 -8.88 -7.67 9.02
C THR A 22 -9.95 -8.66 9.46
N PHE A 23 -10.39 -8.61 10.73
CA PHE A 23 -11.31 -9.60 11.30
C PHE A 23 -12.80 -9.25 11.18
N VAL A 24 -13.14 -7.99 10.90
CA VAL A 24 -14.53 -7.59 10.64
C VAL A 24 -14.82 -7.65 9.15
N ASP A 25 -15.58 -8.68 8.74
CA ASP A 25 -16.04 -8.84 7.37
C ASP A 25 -16.94 -7.66 6.94
N TYR A 26 -16.91 -7.33 5.63
CA TYR A 26 -17.54 -6.15 5.00
C TYR A 26 -16.88 -4.78 5.27
N LEU A 27 -16.02 -4.64 6.29
CA LEU A 27 -15.26 -3.39 6.50
C LEU A 27 -13.89 -3.43 5.83
N GLY A 28 -13.10 -4.49 6.07
CA GLY A 28 -11.75 -4.63 5.50
C GLY A 28 -11.69 -5.43 4.19
N TYR A 29 -12.59 -6.40 4.05
CA TYR A 29 -12.73 -7.23 2.85
C TYR A 29 -14.17 -7.19 2.36
N ILE A 30 -14.43 -6.49 1.25
CA ILE A 30 -15.75 -6.47 0.61
C ILE A 30 -15.78 -7.61 -0.39
N ASN A 31 -16.49 -8.69 -0.06
CA ASN A 31 -16.61 -9.87 -0.92
C ASN A 31 -17.77 -9.70 -1.90
N LEU A 32 -17.48 -9.42 -3.17
CA LEU A 32 -18.44 -9.48 -4.27
C LEU A 32 -18.33 -10.86 -4.93
N GLY A 33 -18.97 -11.87 -4.31
CA GLY A 33 -18.97 -13.25 -4.79
C GLY A 33 -17.60 -13.91 -4.68
N VAL A 34 -16.92 -14.11 -5.82
CA VAL A 34 -15.61 -14.77 -5.93
C VAL A 34 -14.43 -13.81 -5.67
N ILE A 35 -14.71 -12.51 -5.51
CA ILE A 35 -13.71 -11.44 -5.48
C ILE A 35 -13.75 -10.74 -4.12
N SER A 36 -12.62 -10.70 -3.42
CA SER A 36 -12.43 -9.99 -2.15
C SER A 36 -11.68 -8.68 -2.37
N PHE A 37 -12.40 -7.55 -2.27
CA PHE A 37 -11.80 -6.21 -2.32
C PHE A 37 -11.19 -5.87 -0.97
N THR A 38 -9.96 -5.37 -0.93
CA THR A 38 -9.27 -5.01 0.32
C THR A 38 -9.30 -3.51 0.53
N THR A 39 -9.78 -3.02 1.68
CA THR A 39 -9.67 -1.60 2.06
C THR A 39 -8.53 -1.35 3.06
N ILE A 40 -7.94 -2.42 3.60
CA ILE A 40 -6.91 -2.34 4.65
C ILE A 40 -5.62 -1.68 4.15
N HIS A 41 -5.26 -1.89 2.87
CA HIS A 41 -4.09 -1.26 2.29
C HIS A 41 -4.19 0.28 2.29
N ILE A 42 -5.40 0.85 2.28
CA ILE A 42 -5.64 2.30 2.39
C ILE A 42 -5.21 2.81 3.76
N ILE A 43 -5.46 2.05 4.84
CA ILE A 43 -5.01 2.42 6.20
C ILE A 43 -3.47 2.42 6.27
N VAL A 44 -2.83 1.44 5.62
CA VAL A 44 -1.37 1.38 5.49
C VAL A 44 -0.84 2.60 4.72
N LEU A 45 -1.49 3.00 3.63
CA LEU A 45 -1.15 4.21 2.87
C LEU A 45 -1.27 5.48 3.70
N ILE A 46 -2.34 5.62 4.48
CA ILE A 46 -2.53 6.76 5.38
C ILE A 46 -1.39 6.80 6.41
N GLY A 47 -1.11 5.66 7.07
CA GLY A 47 0.00 5.54 8.02
C GLY A 47 1.35 5.86 7.40
N ALA A 48 1.63 5.36 6.20
CA ALA A 48 2.85 5.65 5.46
C ALA A 48 2.96 7.12 5.04
N SER A 49 1.85 7.74 4.60
CA SER A 49 1.80 9.16 4.22
C SER A 49 2.04 10.10 5.40
N LEU A 50 1.66 9.70 6.61
CA LEU A 50 1.84 10.50 7.82
C LEU A 50 3.24 10.30 8.44
N PHE A 51 3.71 9.05 8.49
CA PHE A 51 4.85 8.67 9.33
C PHE A 51 6.09 8.14 8.58
N GLY A 52 6.02 7.97 7.26
CA GLY A 52 7.16 7.62 6.40
C GLY A 52 7.46 6.12 6.31
N TYR A 53 8.58 5.77 5.65
CA TYR A 53 8.92 4.38 5.27
C TYR A 53 9.07 3.41 6.45
N LYS A 54 9.69 3.83 7.55
CA LYS A 54 9.94 2.94 8.71
C LYS A 54 8.64 2.40 9.30
N ARG A 55 7.66 3.28 9.48
CA ARG A 55 6.34 2.91 10.01
C ARG A 55 5.45 2.29 8.94
N GLY A 56 5.59 2.72 7.69
CA GLY A 56 4.95 2.05 6.54
C GLY A 56 5.29 0.55 6.46
N MET A 57 6.55 0.17 6.66
CA MET A 57 6.97 -1.24 6.75
C MET A 57 6.29 -1.99 7.90
N ILE A 58 6.21 -1.37 9.09
CA ILE A 58 5.57 -1.97 10.27
C ILE A 58 4.08 -2.20 9.99
N TYR A 59 3.37 -1.21 9.44
CA TYR A 59 1.95 -1.35 9.10
C TYR A 59 1.73 -2.41 8.02
N GLY A 60 2.61 -2.47 7.00
CA GLY A 60 2.59 -3.52 5.98
C GLY A 60 2.84 -4.91 6.56
N PHE A 61 3.76 -5.03 7.53
CA PHE A 61 4.02 -6.29 8.22
C PHE A 61 2.81 -6.75 9.05
N ILE A 62 2.23 -5.86 9.84
CA ILE A 62 1.02 -6.17 10.63
C ILE A 62 -0.13 -6.56 9.72
N PHE A 63 -0.32 -5.86 8.60
CA PHE A 63 -1.33 -6.22 7.61
C PHE A 63 -1.09 -7.62 7.03
N GLY A 64 0.15 -7.91 6.60
CA GLY A 64 0.53 -9.23 6.08
C GLY A 64 0.35 -10.35 7.10
N LEU A 65 0.76 -10.12 8.35
CA LEU A 65 0.61 -11.07 9.45
C LEU A 65 -0.87 -11.31 9.79
N SER A 66 -1.67 -10.25 9.82
CA SER A 66 -3.11 -10.36 10.07
C SER A 66 -3.80 -11.13 8.94
N SER A 67 -3.38 -10.93 7.68
CA SER A 67 -3.86 -11.69 6.52
C SER A 67 -3.54 -13.19 6.65
N LEU A 68 -2.32 -13.54 7.08
CA LEU A 68 -1.92 -14.91 7.37
C LEU A 68 -2.80 -15.54 8.47
N LEU A 69 -2.98 -14.83 9.59
CA LEU A 69 -3.81 -15.30 10.70
C LEU A 69 -5.27 -15.48 10.29
N LYS A 70 -5.81 -14.57 9.46
CA LYS A 70 -7.16 -14.70 8.90
C LYS A 70 -7.27 -15.93 8.00
N ALA A 71 -6.27 -16.16 7.14
CA ALA A 71 -6.23 -17.31 6.25
C ALA A 71 -6.17 -18.65 7.01
N LEU A 72 -5.47 -18.69 8.14
CA LEU A 72 -5.42 -19.86 9.03
C LEU A 72 -6.73 -20.07 9.80
N SER A 73 -7.42 -19.00 10.19
CA SER A 73 -8.63 -19.07 11.02
C SER A 73 -9.90 -19.36 10.20
N TYR A 74 -9.97 -18.82 8.98
CA TYR A 74 -11.11 -18.96 8.07
C TYR A 74 -10.60 -19.34 6.66
N PRO A 75 -10.30 -20.63 6.43
CA PRO A 75 -9.84 -21.11 5.13
C PRO A 75 -11.00 -21.06 4.12
N GLY A 76 -11.04 -19.98 3.33
CA GLY A 76 -11.85 -19.85 2.11
C GLY A 76 -11.01 -20.09 0.85
N THR A 77 -11.66 -20.23 -0.31
CA THR A 77 -11.02 -20.52 -1.61
C THR A 77 -9.89 -19.54 -1.96
N ALA A 78 -10.10 -18.23 -1.77
CA ALA A 78 -9.07 -17.22 -2.00
C ALA A 78 -8.06 -17.09 -0.83
N ASN A 79 -8.49 -17.42 0.39
CA ASN A 79 -7.65 -17.29 1.59
C ASN A 79 -6.55 -18.36 1.66
N TYR A 80 -6.75 -19.52 1.02
CA TYR A 80 -5.77 -20.60 1.00
C TYR A 80 -4.40 -20.16 0.49
N PHE A 81 -4.35 -19.28 -0.52
CA PHE A 81 -3.07 -18.76 -1.05
C PHE A 81 -2.29 -17.92 -0.03
N PHE A 82 -2.99 -17.28 0.90
CA PHE A 82 -2.38 -16.41 1.91
C PHE A 82 -1.88 -17.17 3.15
N ILE A 83 -2.06 -18.49 3.20
CA ILE A 83 -1.39 -19.36 4.19
C ILE A 83 0.12 -19.36 3.98
N ASN A 84 0.57 -19.21 2.73
CA ASN A 84 1.99 -19.07 2.46
C ASN A 84 2.49 -17.68 2.91
N PRO A 85 3.43 -17.58 3.87
CA PRO A 85 3.95 -16.29 4.36
C PRO A 85 4.62 -15.45 3.26
N PHE A 86 5.17 -16.07 2.22
CA PHE A 86 5.74 -15.36 1.08
C PHE A 86 4.66 -14.71 0.20
N VAL A 87 3.45 -15.25 0.19
CA VAL A 87 2.33 -14.69 -0.56
C VAL A 87 1.57 -13.68 0.31
N SER A 88 1.46 -13.87 1.62
CA SER A 88 0.74 -12.97 2.53
C SER A 88 1.57 -11.79 3.06
N ILE A 89 2.78 -12.03 3.55
CA ILE A 89 3.57 -11.01 4.27
C ILE A 89 4.44 -10.20 3.32
N LEU A 90 5.20 -10.87 2.44
CA LEU A 90 6.19 -10.23 1.59
C LEU A 90 5.64 -9.08 0.72
N PRO A 91 4.56 -9.26 -0.07
CA PRO A 91 4.04 -8.17 -0.89
C PRO A 91 3.51 -6.99 -0.05
N ARG A 92 3.02 -7.23 1.17
CA ARG A 92 2.43 -6.19 2.04
C ARG A 92 3.51 -5.35 2.72
N VAL A 93 4.59 -5.99 3.15
CA VAL A 93 5.77 -5.28 3.70
C VAL A 93 6.42 -4.42 2.63
N LEU A 94 6.64 -4.99 1.43
CA LEU A 94 7.22 -4.28 0.30
C LEU A 94 6.34 -3.11 -0.15
N PHE A 95 5.02 -3.31 -0.21
CA PHE A 95 4.07 -2.22 -0.47
C PHE A 95 4.19 -1.09 0.57
N GLY A 96 4.16 -1.42 1.87
CA GLY A 96 4.29 -0.43 2.94
C GLY A 96 5.62 0.33 2.88
N PHE A 97 6.70 -0.35 2.50
CA PHE A 97 8.00 0.26 2.26
C PHE A 97 7.97 1.24 1.07
N LEU A 98 7.50 0.77 -0.10
CA LEU A 98 7.43 1.56 -1.34
C LEU A 98 6.53 2.79 -1.17
N ALA A 99 5.40 2.64 -0.49
CA ALA A 99 4.49 3.72 -0.18
C ALA A 99 5.17 4.79 0.69
N GLY A 100 5.77 4.38 1.80
CA GLY A 100 6.44 5.34 2.69
C GLY A 100 7.65 5.98 2.04
N LEU A 101 8.41 5.25 1.22
CA LEU A 101 9.52 5.82 0.45
C LEU A 101 9.02 6.87 -0.55
N THR A 102 7.95 6.58 -1.29
CA THR A 102 7.33 7.52 -2.24
C THR A 102 6.90 8.80 -1.53
N PHE A 103 6.21 8.69 -0.40
CA PHE A 103 5.76 9.86 0.35
C PHE A 103 6.92 10.64 0.97
N ASP A 104 7.94 9.97 1.51
CA ASP A 104 9.12 10.63 2.07
C ASP A 104 9.93 11.36 0.99
N LEU A 105 10.04 10.76 -0.21
CA LEU A 105 10.60 11.43 -1.38
C LEU A 105 9.76 12.66 -1.74
N PHE A 106 8.44 12.54 -1.82
CA PHE A 106 7.62 13.71 -2.17
C PHE A 106 7.77 14.84 -1.14
N LYS A 107 7.82 14.52 0.16
CA LYS A 107 8.08 15.52 1.21
C LYS A 107 9.50 16.11 1.14
N LYS A 108 10.48 15.35 0.61
CA LYS A 108 11.86 15.83 0.45
C LYS A 108 12.04 16.74 -0.76
N TYR A 109 11.23 16.57 -1.81
CA TYR A 109 11.39 17.30 -3.08
C TYR A 109 10.34 18.40 -3.29
N PHE A 110 9.19 18.35 -2.61
CA PHE A 110 8.07 19.25 -2.86
C PHE A 110 7.64 20.04 -1.62
N SER A 111 7.01 21.20 -1.87
CA SER A 111 6.39 22.02 -0.83
C SER A 111 5.18 21.32 -0.21
N GLN A 112 4.74 21.76 0.98
CA GLN A 112 3.52 21.23 1.61
C GLN A 112 2.28 21.33 0.70
N LYS A 113 2.14 22.44 -0.04
CA LYS A 113 1.00 22.66 -0.94
C LYS A 113 1.00 21.65 -2.08
N THR A 114 2.17 21.40 -2.67
CA THR A 114 2.33 20.42 -3.76
C THR A 114 2.16 18.99 -3.24
N PHE A 115 2.71 18.67 -2.06
CA PHE A 115 2.54 17.36 -1.42
C PHE A 115 1.05 17.04 -1.18
N ASN A 116 0.29 18.01 -0.66
CA ASN A 116 -1.15 17.86 -0.42
C ASN A 116 -1.95 17.47 -1.67
N ILE A 117 -1.53 17.94 -2.84
CA ILE A 117 -2.15 17.60 -4.13
C ILE A 117 -1.66 16.24 -4.62
N LEU A 118 -0.38 15.92 -4.43
CA LEU A 118 0.25 14.70 -4.92
C LEU A 118 -0.11 13.44 -4.14
N VAL A 119 -0.54 13.55 -2.87
CA VAL A 119 -0.88 12.36 -2.04
C VAL A 119 -1.97 11.50 -2.70
N ALA A 120 -3.05 12.12 -3.21
CA ALA A 120 -4.16 11.40 -3.82
C ALA A 120 -3.76 10.57 -5.08
N PRO A 121 -3.17 11.16 -6.13
CA PRO A 121 -2.74 10.39 -7.30
C PRO A 121 -1.65 9.37 -6.96
N ALA A 122 -0.73 9.70 -6.05
CA ALA A 122 0.30 8.75 -5.60
C ALA A 122 -0.30 7.52 -4.90
N SER A 123 -1.32 7.70 -4.05
CA SER A 123 -2.00 6.57 -3.42
C SER A 123 -2.71 5.66 -4.44
N GLY A 124 -3.26 6.22 -5.53
CA GLY A 124 -3.83 5.42 -6.62
C GLY A 124 -2.78 4.54 -7.31
N VAL A 125 -1.64 5.13 -7.68
CA VAL A 125 -0.51 4.40 -8.30
C VAL A 125 0.06 3.34 -7.36
N LEU A 126 0.23 3.67 -6.08
CA LEU A 126 0.71 2.73 -5.06
C LEU A 126 -0.25 1.55 -4.87
N THR A 127 -1.56 1.80 -4.94
CA THR A 127 -2.59 0.74 -4.87
C THR A 127 -2.49 -0.20 -6.07
N PHE A 128 -2.27 0.33 -7.26
CA PHE A 128 -1.98 -0.49 -8.44
C PHE A 128 -0.71 -1.35 -8.25
N ILE A 129 0.36 -0.77 -7.69
CA ILE A 129 1.60 -1.50 -7.36
C ILE A 129 1.34 -2.59 -6.31
N HIS A 130 0.51 -2.34 -5.30
CA HIS A 130 0.12 -3.36 -4.31
C HIS A 130 -0.56 -4.55 -4.96
N THR A 131 -1.53 -4.31 -5.84
CA THR A 131 -2.25 -5.36 -6.58
C THR A 131 -1.29 -6.13 -7.47
N LEU A 132 -0.43 -5.45 -8.23
CA LEU A 132 0.58 -6.07 -9.08
C LEU A 132 1.55 -6.93 -8.27
N LEU A 133 2.03 -6.42 -7.13
CA LEU A 133 3.01 -7.12 -6.30
C LEU A 133 2.40 -8.35 -5.61
N THR A 134 1.15 -8.25 -5.17
CA THR A 134 0.41 -9.39 -4.62
C THR A 134 0.21 -10.46 -5.69
N MET A 135 -0.19 -10.08 -6.91
CA MET A 135 -0.33 -11.02 -8.02
C MET A 135 1.00 -11.64 -8.44
N LEU A 136 2.08 -10.84 -8.48
CA LEU A 136 3.41 -11.35 -8.79
C LEU A 136 3.88 -12.38 -7.76
N CYS A 137 3.66 -12.12 -6.46
CA CYS A 137 4.00 -13.09 -5.42
C CYS A 137 3.12 -14.34 -5.51
N LEU A 138 1.84 -14.19 -5.86
CA LEU A 138 0.92 -15.30 -6.09
C LEU A 138 1.35 -16.13 -7.30
N TYR A 139 1.84 -15.50 -8.37
CA TYR A 139 2.41 -16.19 -9.53
C TYR A 139 3.71 -16.91 -9.14
N LEU A 140 4.71 -16.21 -8.60
CA LEU A 140 6.02 -16.78 -8.29
C LEU A 140 5.99 -17.88 -7.22
N PHE A 141 5.18 -17.69 -6.16
CA PHE A 141 5.14 -18.58 -5.00
C PHE A 141 3.87 -19.44 -4.92
N GLY A 142 2.88 -19.20 -5.79
CA GLY A 142 1.68 -20.04 -5.96
C GLY A 142 1.79 -21.08 -7.08
N ILE A 143 2.89 -21.10 -7.84
CA ILE A 143 3.24 -22.12 -8.86
C ILE A 143 3.30 -23.56 -8.31
N LEU A 144 3.25 -23.78 -7.00
CA LEU A 144 3.14 -25.12 -6.42
C LEU A 144 1.76 -25.78 -6.59
N ASP A 145 0.71 -25.10 -7.09
CA ASP A 145 -0.64 -25.68 -7.22
C ASP A 145 -1.57 -25.08 -8.33
N PRO A 146 -1.11 -24.66 -9.52
CA PRO A 146 -1.99 -24.07 -10.55
C PRO A 146 -3.20 -24.96 -10.93
N PHE A 147 -3.09 -26.28 -10.77
CA PHE A 147 -4.17 -27.25 -10.99
C PHE A 147 -5.30 -27.22 -9.93
N LYS A 148 -5.04 -26.80 -8.69
CA LYS A 148 -6.07 -26.79 -7.62
C LYS A 148 -6.91 -25.52 -7.63
N ILE A 149 -6.34 -24.41 -8.12
CA ILE A 149 -7.02 -23.11 -8.23
C ILE A 149 -8.19 -23.18 -9.22
N SER A 150 -7.99 -23.81 -10.38
CA SER A 150 -9.08 -23.92 -11.36
C SER A 150 -10.09 -24.99 -11.02
N ALA A 151 -9.68 -26.08 -10.36
CA ALA A 151 -10.61 -27.10 -9.87
C ALA A 151 -11.53 -26.56 -8.77
N ALA A 152 -11.01 -25.73 -7.84
CA ALA A 152 -11.81 -25.16 -6.75
C ALA A 152 -12.75 -24.01 -7.17
N LEU A 153 -12.46 -23.35 -8.30
CA LEU A 153 -13.25 -22.24 -8.85
C LEU A 153 -14.14 -22.65 -10.05
N GLY A 154 -14.12 -23.93 -10.46
CA GLY A 154 -14.84 -24.40 -11.65
C GLY A 154 -14.28 -23.88 -12.98
N LEU A 155 -13.05 -23.36 -12.97
CA LEU A 155 -12.34 -22.78 -14.10
C LEU A 155 -11.43 -23.80 -14.80
N THR A 156 -11.55 -25.09 -14.48
CA THR A 156 -10.80 -26.21 -15.06
C THR A 156 -10.73 -26.19 -16.60
N PRO A 157 -11.80 -25.83 -17.34
CA PRO A 157 -11.75 -25.74 -18.81
C PRO A 157 -10.90 -24.58 -19.35
N LEU A 158 -10.58 -23.57 -18.54
CA LEU A 158 -9.79 -22.40 -18.96
C LEU A 158 -8.28 -22.65 -18.80
N ILE A 159 -7.88 -23.61 -17.97
CA ILE A 159 -6.46 -23.95 -17.77
C ILE A 159 -5.89 -24.82 -18.90
N GLU A 160 -6.69 -25.72 -19.47
CA GLU A 160 -6.24 -26.56 -20.60
C GLU A 160 -5.94 -25.73 -21.87
N ASN A 161 -6.51 -24.53 -22.00
CA ASN A 161 -6.41 -23.69 -23.20
C ASN A 161 -5.39 -22.54 -23.11
N GLY A 162 -4.62 -22.42 -22.01
CA GLY A 162 -3.61 -21.35 -21.86
C GLY A 162 -4.17 -19.99 -21.39
N GLU A 163 -5.38 -19.96 -20.85
CA GLU A 163 -6.12 -18.74 -20.43
C GLU A 163 -5.84 -18.29 -18.97
N ILE A 164 -4.77 -18.79 -18.35
CA ILE A 164 -4.37 -18.36 -17.00
C ILE A 164 -4.13 -16.85 -16.96
N MET A 165 -3.56 -16.31 -18.04
CA MET A 165 -3.31 -14.88 -18.20
C MET A 165 -4.62 -14.08 -18.34
N THR A 166 -5.59 -14.55 -19.14
CA THR A 166 -6.87 -13.86 -19.36
C THR A 166 -7.76 -13.89 -18.13
N THR A 167 -7.71 -14.96 -17.34
CA THR A 167 -8.45 -15.10 -16.08
C THR A 167 -7.85 -14.19 -14.98
N LEU A 168 -6.52 -14.14 -14.85
CA LEU A 168 -5.85 -13.18 -13.96
C LEU A 168 -6.14 -11.73 -14.37
N ILE A 169 -6.16 -11.44 -15.68
CA ILE A 169 -6.52 -10.14 -16.23
C ILE A 169 -7.98 -9.79 -15.94
N SER A 170 -8.92 -10.73 -16.04
CA SER A 170 -10.34 -10.47 -15.76
C SER A 170 -10.64 -10.23 -14.26
N PHE A 171 -9.87 -10.86 -13.35
CA PHE A 171 -9.90 -10.53 -11.91
C PHE A 171 -9.46 -9.09 -11.59
N ILE A 172 -8.58 -8.51 -12.41
CA ILE A 172 -8.01 -7.17 -12.20
C ILE A 172 -8.97 -6.06 -12.65
N SER A 173 -9.71 -6.27 -13.73
CA SER A 173 -10.30 -5.17 -14.52
C SER A 173 -11.39 -4.35 -13.83
N ILE A 174 -12.28 -4.99 -13.06
CA ILE A 174 -13.41 -4.26 -12.44
C ILE A 174 -13.08 -3.88 -11.00
N GLY A 175 -12.39 -4.76 -10.26
CA GLY A 175 -12.16 -4.53 -8.84
C GLY A 175 -11.06 -3.50 -8.56
N SER A 176 -9.97 -3.57 -9.32
CA SER A 176 -8.80 -2.70 -9.11
C SER A 176 -9.12 -1.24 -9.38
N VAL A 177 -10.02 -0.94 -10.33
CA VAL A 177 -10.40 0.44 -10.65
C VAL A 177 -11.10 1.10 -9.47
N CYS A 178 -12.06 0.42 -8.85
CA CYS A 178 -12.75 0.92 -7.67
C CYS A 178 -11.79 1.07 -6.48
N GLU A 179 -10.87 0.13 -6.26
CA GLU A 179 -9.86 0.25 -5.19
C GLU A 179 -8.91 1.43 -5.42
N ILE A 180 -8.44 1.64 -6.65
CA ILE A 180 -7.55 2.76 -6.99
C ILE A 180 -8.26 4.10 -6.75
N ILE A 181 -9.51 4.23 -7.17
CA ILE A 181 -10.31 5.45 -6.96
C ILE A 181 -10.54 5.65 -5.45
N ALA A 182 -10.95 4.61 -4.73
CA ALA A 182 -11.19 4.67 -3.30
C ALA A 182 -9.90 5.04 -2.54
N ALA A 183 -8.77 4.42 -2.87
CA ALA A 183 -7.49 4.71 -2.25
C ALA A 183 -7.04 6.14 -2.51
N ALA A 184 -7.19 6.64 -3.75
CA ALA A 184 -6.86 8.01 -4.11
C ALA A 184 -7.67 9.04 -3.32
N LEU A 185 -8.99 8.85 -3.27
CA LEU A 185 -9.91 9.77 -2.59
C LEU A 185 -9.78 9.69 -1.06
N LEU A 186 -9.78 8.49 -0.49
CA LEU A 186 -9.75 8.28 0.95
C LEU A 186 -8.39 8.66 1.54
N THR A 187 -7.28 8.21 0.94
CA THR A 187 -5.94 8.55 1.45
C THR A 187 -5.70 10.06 1.36
N GLY A 188 -6.00 10.66 0.20
CA GLY A 188 -5.88 12.11 -0.01
C GLY A 188 -6.74 12.91 0.97
N GLY A 189 -8.04 12.61 1.05
CA GLY A 189 -8.99 13.31 1.92
C GLY A 189 -8.62 13.18 3.40
N ILE A 190 -8.34 11.97 3.87
CA ILE A 190 -8.01 11.73 5.28
C ILE A 190 -6.67 12.38 5.65
N TYR A 191 -5.66 12.30 4.77
CA TYR A 191 -4.38 12.97 4.99
C TYR A 191 -4.54 14.49 5.14
N LEU A 192 -5.36 15.13 4.30
CA LEU A 192 -5.62 16.58 4.38
C LEU A 192 -6.30 16.97 5.69
N ILE A 193 -7.29 16.20 6.12
CA ILE A 193 -8.00 16.43 7.38
C ILE A 193 -7.05 16.29 8.58
N ILE A 194 -6.26 15.21 8.61
CA ILE A 194 -5.35 14.94 9.73
C ILE A 194 -4.22 15.97 9.78
N SER A 195 -3.59 16.28 8.63
CA SER A 195 -2.49 17.24 8.58
C SER A 195 -2.94 18.65 8.99
N LYS A 196 -4.15 19.08 8.62
CA LYS A 196 -4.71 20.38 8.99
C LYS A 196 -5.07 20.47 10.48
N ASN A 197 -5.75 19.46 11.02
CA ASN A 197 -6.29 19.50 12.38
C ASN A 197 -5.25 19.11 13.44
N PHE A 198 -4.43 18.10 13.18
CA PHE A 198 -3.49 17.57 14.17
C PHE A 198 -2.05 18.05 13.95
N LYS A 199 -1.74 18.71 12.83
CA LYS A 199 -0.38 19.16 12.43
C LYS A 199 0.64 18.02 12.44
N ILE A 200 0.23 16.84 11.99
CA ILE A 200 1.07 15.63 11.90
C ILE A 200 1.40 15.35 10.43
N GLY A 201 2.60 14.82 10.19
CA GLY A 201 3.01 14.40 8.84
C GLY A 201 3.38 15.56 7.91
N LEU A 202 3.53 16.78 8.43
CA LEU A 202 3.90 17.95 7.64
C LEU A 202 5.33 17.83 7.08
N VAL A 203 5.53 18.40 5.89
CA VAL A 203 6.81 18.65 5.25
C VAL A 203 7.61 19.59 6.15
N SER A 204 8.79 19.15 6.57
CA SER A 204 9.70 19.98 7.34
C SER A 204 10.25 21.12 6.46
N GLU A 205 9.89 22.37 6.77
CA GLU A 205 10.34 23.56 6.01
C GLU A 205 11.87 23.67 5.91
N GLY A 206 12.60 23.19 6.93
CA GLY A 206 14.05 23.20 6.96
C GLY A 206 14.69 22.32 5.89
N ASN A 207 14.09 21.16 5.58
CA ASN A 207 14.61 20.24 4.57
C ASN A 207 14.39 20.77 3.14
N PHE A 208 13.25 21.44 2.91
CA PHE A 208 12.93 22.02 1.60
C PHE A 208 13.79 23.26 1.30
N LYS A 209 13.94 24.19 2.26
CA LYS A 209 14.76 25.40 2.09
C LYS A 209 16.24 25.09 1.94
N ARG A 210 16.80 24.22 2.79
CA ARG A 210 18.23 23.83 2.73
C ARG A 210 18.58 23.22 1.37
N LYS A 211 17.68 22.41 0.82
CA LYS A 211 17.87 21.82 -0.51
C LYS A 211 17.78 22.86 -1.61
N ASN A 212 16.78 23.75 -1.64
CA ASN A 212 16.72 24.82 -2.65
C ASN A 212 17.98 25.70 -2.66
N ILE A 213 18.59 25.91 -1.49
CA ILE A 213 19.87 26.62 -1.37
C ILE A 213 21.02 25.80 -1.96
N GLU A 214 21.08 24.48 -1.72
CA GLU A 214 22.09 23.59 -2.33
C GLU A 214 21.90 23.45 -3.86
N THR A 215 20.67 23.37 -4.36
CA THR A 215 20.39 23.32 -5.80
C THR A 215 20.78 24.63 -6.48
N ASN A 216 20.42 25.79 -5.91
CA ASN A 216 20.81 27.09 -6.46
C ASN A 216 22.33 27.29 -6.44
N LYS A 217 23.03 26.87 -5.39
CA LYS A 217 24.51 26.91 -5.33
C LYS A 217 25.19 26.03 -6.38
N ASN A 218 24.57 24.93 -6.80
CA ASN A 218 25.10 24.06 -7.86
C ASN A 218 24.79 24.59 -9.26
N VAL A 219 23.76 25.41 -9.43
CA VAL A 219 23.45 26.11 -10.69
C VAL A 219 24.31 27.39 -10.84
N GLU A 220 24.65 28.05 -9.73
CA GLU A 220 25.51 29.24 -9.70
C GLU A 220 27.02 28.96 -9.79
N LYS A 221 27.46 27.70 -9.89
CA LYS A 221 28.83 27.40 -10.31
C LYS A 221 28.88 27.35 -11.84
N PRO A 222 29.25 28.44 -12.54
CA PRO A 222 29.51 28.36 -13.97
C PRO A 222 30.65 27.37 -14.21
N ASN A 223 30.49 26.55 -15.26
CA ASN A 223 31.59 25.83 -15.90
C ASN A 223 32.71 26.83 -16.19
N SER A 224 33.67 26.92 -15.28
CA SER A 224 34.92 27.66 -15.41
C SER A 224 36.04 26.64 -15.52
N MET A 225 35.96 25.80 -16.54
CA MET A 225 37.09 25.05 -17.10
C MET A 225 36.82 24.87 -18.59
N ASP A 226 36.95 25.97 -19.32
CA ASP A 226 37.46 25.92 -20.69
C ASP A 226 38.85 26.56 -20.59
N ASN A 227 39.89 25.75 -20.87
CA ASN A 227 41.26 26.07 -21.30
C ASN A 227 42.15 24.84 -21.07
#